data_AF-A0A0V0W1G9-F1
#
_entry.id   AF-A0A0V0W1G9-F1
#
_cell.length_a   1.000
_cell.length_b   1.000
_cell.length_c   1.000
_cell.angle_alpha   90.00
_cell.angle_beta   90.00
_cell.angle_gamma   90.00
#
_symmetry.space_group_name_H-M   'P 1'
#
loop_
_entity.id
_entity.type
_entity.pdbx_description
1 polymer ?
#
loop_
_entity_poly.entity_id
_entity_poly.type
_entity_poly.pdbx_seq_one_letter_code
_entity_poly.pdbx_strand_id
1 'polypeptide(L)'
;LKFVKLIVHADGDVCFNEAVCFDDFNDFVFILKKMEKALSKLRDLLNSELNDKRNVSRTIVNVVNTTVRCKKGVSESFMSVFSRISCYEDVKYFFLVALRAEIMKGEHNEKFLKNFFDLLKAVPAPKVENRELLFSYEKAMSLHNEMCYSATLHIFSQCWVNFIRNKLPPSLHCECLLWIDMHILAVVDCPLYFTDFVISSFAMGFPLNAAALGSLKHLILICNISYPKLYTAMYNLLQPEIFKLSFRLHFYSVLDTFMHSTHLPTYLVAAFIKKLSRLSLRAPLDSCIILLGLIRNWLIRHPACQFLVNRQDEQLQIKNDPYNMDELNPQLSNAMESFLWEIKTLKNHYNEEVANMANFVDQLLPSKEVPLKMESAVERVFNKSLLRFDGDLAAVCDPPEELFSLKI
;
A
#
# COMPACT_ATOMS: atom_id res chain seq x y z
N LEU A 1 12.26 -3.30 -44.26
CA LEU A 1 11.59 -2.02 -43.90
C LEU A 1 11.94 -1.71 -42.45
N LYS A 2 12.87 -0.79 -42.19
CA LYS A 2 13.23 -0.35 -40.84
C LYS A 2 12.11 0.56 -40.33
N PHE A 3 11.45 0.20 -39.23
CA PHE A 3 10.53 1.12 -38.53
C PHE A 3 11.34 1.93 -37.53
N VAL A 4 11.48 3.22 -37.79
CA VAL A 4 12.07 4.19 -36.87
C VAL A 4 10.97 4.67 -35.93
N LYS A 5 11.18 4.54 -34.62
CA LYS A 5 10.26 5.09 -33.61
C LYS A 5 10.55 6.58 -33.49
N LEU A 6 9.64 7.43 -33.97
CA LEU A 6 9.67 8.87 -33.73
C LEU A 6 9.21 9.13 -32.29
N ILE A 7 10.10 9.64 -31.45
CA ILE A 7 9.73 10.24 -30.16
C ILE A 7 9.95 11.74 -30.32
N VAL A 8 8.86 12.49 -30.26
CA VAL A 8 8.88 13.96 -30.25
C VAL A 8 8.97 14.39 -28.80
N HIS A 9 10.06 15.03 -28.40
CA HIS A 9 10.13 15.74 -27.13
C HIS A 9 9.44 17.11 -27.26
N ALA A 10 8.91 17.63 -26.14
CA ALA A 10 8.06 18.82 -26.09
C ALA A 10 8.68 20.10 -26.68
N ASP A 11 10.00 20.12 -26.92
CA ASP A 11 10.74 21.29 -27.43
C ASP A 11 11.10 21.19 -28.93
N GLY A 12 10.52 20.25 -29.67
CA GLY A 12 10.58 20.25 -31.15
C GLY A 12 11.84 19.70 -31.80
N ASP A 13 12.86 19.30 -31.03
CA ASP A 13 14.06 18.63 -31.58
C ASP A 13 13.82 17.13 -31.81
N VAL A 14 13.99 16.70 -33.06
CA VAL A 14 13.86 15.31 -33.50
C VAL A 14 15.25 14.66 -33.52
N CYS A 15 15.56 13.85 -32.51
CA CYS A 15 16.74 12.98 -32.51
C CYS A 15 16.38 11.55 -32.94
N PHE A 16 17.13 11.03 -33.93
CA PHE A 16 17.05 9.64 -34.36
C PHE A 16 17.96 8.79 -33.47
N ASN A 17 17.41 7.92 -32.61
CA ASN A 17 18.23 6.89 -31.98
C ASN A 17 17.53 5.52 -31.86
N GLU A 18 18.35 4.51 -32.17
CA GLU A 18 18.20 3.06 -32.06
C GLU A 18 17.22 2.35 -32.99
N ALA A 19 17.79 1.63 -33.96
CA ALA A 19 17.13 0.66 -34.80
C ALA A 19 16.82 -0.61 -33.98
N VAL A 20 15.54 -0.91 -33.76
CA VAL A 20 15.11 -2.22 -33.24
C VAL A 20 15.47 -3.27 -34.30
N CYS A 21 16.31 -4.25 -33.91
CA CYS A 21 16.82 -5.29 -34.81
C CYS A 21 15.66 -6.21 -35.24
N PHE A 22 15.66 -6.70 -36.49
CA PHE A 22 14.58 -7.55 -37.03
C PHE A 22 14.42 -8.87 -36.24
N ASP A 23 15.49 -9.32 -35.58
CA ASP A 23 15.47 -10.50 -34.70
C ASP A 23 14.61 -10.28 -33.45
N ASP A 24 14.60 -9.06 -32.89
CA ASP A 24 13.75 -8.72 -31.74
C ASP A 24 12.26 -8.75 -32.10
N PHE A 25 11.90 -8.45 -33.36
CA PHE A 25 10.51 -8.45 -33.83
C PHE A 25 9.98 -9.88 -34.08
N ASN A 26 10.82 -10.78 -34.58
CA ASN A 26 10.45 -12.19 -34.74
C ASN A 26 10.35 -12.91 -33.38
N ASP A 27 11.27 -12.65 -32.47
CA ASP A 27 11.18 -13.09 -31.07
C ASP A 27 9.91 -12.53 -30.39
N PHE A 28 9.55 -11.28 -30.70
CA PHE A 28 8.36 -10.62 -30.19
C PHE A 28 7.05 -11.28 -30.66
N VAL A 29 6.92 -11.59 -31.95
CA VAL A 29 5.77 -12.33 -32.50
C VAL A 29 5.71 -13.74 -31.93
N PHE A 30 6.86 -14.38 -31.72
CA PHE A 30 6.95 -15.73 -31.16
C PHE A 30 6.53 -15.78 -29.68
N ILE A 31 6.90 -14.78 -28.87
CA ILE A 31 6.52 -14.68 -27.47
C ILE A 31 5.01 -14.42 -27.32
N LEU A 32 4.43 -13.54 -28.15
CA LEU A 32 2.99 -13.30 -28.18
C LEU A 32 2.20 -14.55 -28.55
N LYS A 33 2.63 -15.27 -29.61
CA LYS A 33 2.02 -16.56 -30.00
C LYS A 33 2.12 -17.62 -28.90
N LYS A 34 3.19 -17.62 -28.09
CA LYS A 34 3.32 -18.53 -26.93
C LYS A 34 2.33 -18.20 -25.82
N MET A 35 2.11 -16.93 -25.51
CA MET A 35 1.11 -16.52 -24.51
C MET A 35 -0.33 -16.77 -25.01
N GLU A 36 -0.61 -16.51 -26.29
CA GLU A 36 -1.90 -16.86 -26.90
C GLU A 36 -2.14 -18.37 -26.92
N LYS A 37 -1.09 -19.18 -27.14
CA LYS A 37 -1.16 -20.65 -27.04
C LYS A 37 -1.29 -21.15 -25.60
N ALA A 38 -0.74 -20.43 -24.62
CA ALA A 38 -0.96 -20.71 -23.21
C ALA A 38 -2.40 -20.37 -22.80
N LEU A 39 -2.93 -19.26 -23.31
CA LEU A 39 -4.33 -18.85 -23.18
C LEU A 39 -5.29 -19.84 -23.81
N SER A 40 -5.00 -20.30 -25.03
CA SER A 40 -5.83 -21.30 -25.71
C SER A 40 -5.85 -22.59 -24.89
N LYS A 41 -4.69 -23.06 -24.42
CA LYS A 41 -4.59 -24.25 -23.56
C LYS A 41 -5.34 -24.09 -22.22
N LEU A 42 -5.34 -22.92 -21.62
CA LEU A 42 -6.14 -22.63 -20.42
C LEU A 42 -7.64 -22.59 -20.70
N ARG A 43 -8.05 -22.07 -21.86
CA ARG A 43 -9.45 -22.11 -22.31
C ARG A 43 -9.90 -23.52 -22.70
N ASP A 44 -9.00 -24.31 -23.28
CA ASP A 44 -9.25 -25.72 -23.59
C ASP A 44 -9.42 -26.52 -22.30
N LEU A 45 -8.58 -26.25 -21.27
CA LEU A 45 -8.72 -26.82 -19.92
C LEU A 45 -10.08 -26.53 -19.26
N LEU A 46 -10.68 -25.37 -19.54
CA LEU A 46 -12.02 -25.00 -19.05
C LEU A 46 -13.15 -25.74 -19.78
N ASN A 47 -12.94 -26.13 -21.04
CA ASN A 47 -13.99 -26.64 -21.92
C ASN A 47 -13.94 -28.18 -22.10
N SER A 48 -12.86 -28.83 -21.65
CA SER A 48 -12.67 -30.28 -21.81
C SER A 48 -12.95 -31.05 -20.52
N GLU A 49 -13.69 -32.15 -20.62
CA GLU A 49 -13.78 -33.22 -19.60
C GLU A 49 -12.43 -33.97 -19.52
N LEU A 50 -11.41 -33.32 -18.96
CA LEU A 50 -10.06 -33.89 -18.88
C LEU A 50 -9.98 -34.93 -17.76
N ASN A 51 -10.10 -36.20 -18.17
CA ASN A 51 -10.04 -37.37 -17.29
C ASN A 51 -8.61 -37.76 -16.84
N ASP A 52 -7.53 -37.05 -17.23
CA ASP A 52 -6.13 -37.44 -16.94
C ASP A 52 -5.31 -36.36 -16.18
N LYS A 53 -5.06 -36.63 -14.88
CA LYS A 53 -4.26 -35.82 -13.92
C LYS A 53 -2.91 -35.39 -14.48
N ARG A 54 -2.21 -36.29 -15.20
CA ARG A 54 -0.82 -36.04 -15.64
C ARG A 54 -0.74 -35.02 -16.76
N ASN A 55 -1.75 -34.99 -17.64
CA ASN A 55 -1.79 -34.04 -18.76
C ASN A 55 -2.18 -32.65 -18.29
N VAL A 56 -3.10 -32.54 -17.32
CA VAL A 56 -3.46 -31.27 -16.67
C VAL A 56 -2.25 -30.65 -15.96
N SER A 57 -1.57 -31.42 -15.11
CA SER A 57 -0.39 -30.93 -14.38
C SER A 57 0.73 -30.47 -15.32
N ARG A 58 1.04 -31.22 -16.39
CA ARG A 58 2.04 -30.81 -17.39
C ARG A 58 1.63 -29.56 -18.15
N THR A 59 0.34 -29.41 -18.47
CA THR A 59 -0.17 -28.24 -19.18
C THR A 59 -0.06 -27.00 -18.30
N ILE A 60 -0.44 -27.11 -17.02
CA ILE A 60 -0.31 -26.06 -16.01
C ILE A 60 1.15 -25.65 -15.83
N VAL A 61 2.06 -26.61 -15.64
CA VAL A 61 3.51 -26.33 -15.52
C VAL A 61 4.04 -25.61 -16.76
N ASN A 62 3.66 -26.06 -17.96
CA ASN A 62 4.10 -25.41 -19.19
C ASN A 62 3.55 -23.98 -19.31
N VAL A 63 2.29 -23.76 -18.94
CA VAL A 63 1.66 -22.43 -18.91
C VAL A 63 2.42 -21.51 -17.95
N VAL A 64 2.64 -21.93 -16.70
CA VAL A 64 3.41 -21.17 -15.71
C VAL A 64 4.82 -20.86 -16.21
N ASN A 65 5.52 -21.85 -16.78
CA ASN A 65 6.87 -21.64 -17.29
C ASN A 65 6.92 -20.63 -18.43
N THR A 66 5.92 -20.65 -19.31
CA THR A 66 5.82 -19.69 -20.41
C THR A 66 5.46 -18.28 -19.95
N THR A 67 4.60 -18.15 -18.94
CA THR A 67 4.12 -16.85 -18.45
C THR A 67 5.18 -16.15 -17.63
N VAL A 68 5.83 -16.86 -16.70
CA VAL A 68 6.83 -16.25 -15.83
C VAL A 68 8.07 -15.83 -16.63
N ARG A 69 8.48 -16.60 -17.64
CA ARG A 69 9.63 -16.27 -18.53
C ARG A 69 9.31 -15.27 -19.64
N CYS A 70 8.09 -14.75 -19.71
CA CYS A 70 7.72 -13.81 -20.77
C CYS A 70 8.40 -12.45 -20.61
N LYS A 71 9.06 -11.97 -21.67
CA LYS A 71 9.82 -10.71 -21.67
C LYS A 71 8.94 -9.44 -21.70
N LYS A 72 7.67 -9.55 -22.12
CA LYS A 72 6.77 -8.41 -22.39
C LYS A 72 5.77 -8.11 -21.25
N GLY A 73 5.80 -8.90 -20.17
CA GLY A 73 4.79 -8.83 -19.11
C GLY A 73 3.58 -9.73 -19.41
N VAL A 74 2.68 -9.88 -18.44
CA VAL A 74 1.47 -10.70 -18.58
C VAL A 74 0.34 -9.88 -19.22
N SER A 75 -0.36 -10.45 -20.20
CA SER A 75 -1.52 -9.81 -20.84
C SER A 75 -2.71 -9.73 -19.89
N GLU A 76 -3.46 -8.63 -19.91
CA GLU A 76 -4.69 -8.45 -19.12
C GLU A 76 -5.75 -9.52 -19.42
N SER A 77 -5.87 -9.91 -20.69
CA SER A 77 -6.71 -11.03 -21.13
C SER A 77 -6.27 -12.39 -20.58
N PHE A 78 -4.99 -12.56 -20.28
CA PHE A 78 -4.49 -13.74 -19.59
C PHE A 78 -4.83 -13.69 -18.11
N MET A 79 -4.62 -12.56 -17.46
CA MET A 79 -4.87 -12.41 -16.03
C MET A 79 -6.34 -12.62 -15.66
N SER A 80 -7.28 -12.17 -16.50
CA SER A 80 -8.72 -12.38 -16.26
C SER A 80 -9.15 -13.84 -16.39
N VAL A 81 -8.59 -14.57 -17.37
CA VAL A 81 -8.85 -16.01 -17.53
C VAL A 81 -8.17 -16.79 -16.40
N PHE A 82 -6.94 -16.41 -16.05
CA PHE A 82 -6.17 -17.03 -14.99
C PHE A 82 -6.82 -16.86 -13.61
N SER A 83 -7.32 -15.67 -13.28
CA SER A 83 -8.01 -15.43 -12.01
C SER A 83 -9.29 -16.26 -11.90
N ARG A 84 -10.06 -16.36 -12.99
CA ARG A 84 -11.27 -17.21 -13.05
C ARG A 84 -10.94 -18.69 -12.82
N ILE A 85 -9.88 -19.18 -13.45
CA ILE A 85 -9.47 -20.59 -13.32
C ILE A 85 -8.84 -20.87 -11.95
N SER A 86 -8.10 -19.90 -11.37
CA SER A 86 -7.42 -20.07 -10.08
C SER A 86 -8.37 -20.12 -8.88
N CYS A 87 -9.66 -19.86 -9.08
CA CYS A 87 -10.70 -20.06 -8.07
C CYS A 87 -10.91 -21.55 -7.73
N TYR A 88 -10.79 -22.44 -8.73
CA TYR A 88 -10.98 -23.89 -8.54
C TYR A 88 -9.84 -24.50 -7.72
N GLU A 89 -10.16 -25.34 -6.74
CA GLU A 89 -9.20 -25.78 -5.72
C GLU A 89 -8.15 -26.78 -6.25
N ASP A 90 -8.55 -27.65 -7.18
CA ASP A 90 -7.69 -28.55 -7.92
C ASP A 90 -6.65 -27.82 -8.77
N VAL A 91 -7.12 -26.87 -9.57
CA VAL A 91 -6.26 -26.08 -10.43
C VAL A 91 -5.33 -25.19 -9.60
N LYS A 92 -5.83 -24.59 -8.51
CA LYS A 92 -5.04 -23.82 -7.55
C LYS A 92 -3.90 -24.64 -6.96
N TYR A 93 -4.17 -25.86 -6.49
CA TYR A 93 -3.13 -26.74 -5.96
C TYR A 93 -2.04 -27.01 -7.00
N PHE A 94 -2.40 -27.38 -8.23
CA PHE A 94 -1.42 -27.63 -9.29
C PHE A 94 -0.63 -26.37 -9.69
N PHE A 95 -1.28 -25.21 -9.72
CA PHE A 95 -0.59 -23.93 -9.97
C PHE A 95 0.42 -23.62 -8.88
N LEU A 96 0.04 -23.78 -7.60
CA LEU A 96 0.94 -23.52 -6.48
C LEU A 96 2.13 -24.48 -6.47
N VAL A 97 1.93 -25.77 -6.79
CA VAL A 97 3.02 -26.74 -6.94
C VAL A 97 3.96 -26.33 -8.08
N ALA A 98 3.42 -25.91 -9.23
CA ALA A 98 4.22 -25.45 -10.37
C ALA A 98 5.00 -24.17 -10.05
N LEU A 99 4.36 -23.18 -9.42
CA LEU A 99 4.98 -21.92 -9.02
C LEU A 99 6.10 -22.16 -8.00
N ARG A 100 5.87 -23.02 -7.00
CA ARG A 100 6.89 -23.42 -6.03
C ARG A 100 8.11 -24.04 -6.73
N ALA A 101 7.88 -24.94 -7.70
CA ALA A 101 8.97 -25.59 -8.42
C ALA A 101 9.77 -24.61 -9.29
N GLU A 102 9.14 -23.61 -9.90
CA GLU A 102 9.87 -22.62 -10.70
C GLU A 102 10.64 -21.61 -9.84
N ILE A 103 10.11 -21.16 -8.71
CA ILE A 103 10.83 -20.18 -7.88
C ILE A 103 12.06 -20.77 -7.20
N MET A 104 12.04 -22.08 -6.93
CA MET A 104 13.21 -22.79 -6.40
C MET A 104 14.34 -22.97 -7.44
N LYS A 105 14.10 -22.66 -8.73
CA LYS A 105 15.10 -22.78 -9.79
C LYS A 105 15.93 -21.51 -9.93
N GLY A 106 17.05 -21.45 -9.21
CA GLY A 106 18.15 -20.51 -9.47
C GLY A 106 17.80 -19.01 -9.34
N GLU A 107 18.67 -18.17 -9.90
CA GLU A 107 18.52 -16.72 -9.89
C GLU A 107 17.52 -16.24 -10.95
N HIS A 108 16.68 -15.27 -10.56
CA HIS A 108 15.56 -14.79 -11.36
C HIS A 108 15.77 -13.36 -11.82
N ASN A 109 15.45 -13.08 -13.08
CA ASN A 109 15.48 -11.72 -13.63
C ASN A 109 14.35 -10.86 -13.03
N GLU A 110 14.51 -9.53 -13.03
CA GLU A 110 13.49 -8.60 -12.49
C GLU A 110 12.11 -8.79 -13.13
N LYS A 111 12.06 -9.02 -14.45
CA LYS A 111 10.82 -9.29 -15.18
C LYS A 111 10.18 -10.62 -14.77
N PHE A 112 10.99 -11.64 -14.47
CA PHE A 112 10.50 -12.91 -13.95
C PHE A 112 9.81 -12.68 -12.60
N LEU A 113 10.46 -11.93 -11.69
CA LEU A 113 9.91 -11.65 -10.37
C LEU A 113 8.60 -10.85 -10.45
N LYS A 114 8.51 -9.87 -11.37
CA LYS A 114 7.28 -9.12 -11.60
C LYS A 114 6.14 -10.02 -12.10
N ASN A 115 6.38 -10.79 -13.15
CA ASN A 115 5.37 -11.71 -13.69
C ASN A 115 4.94 -12.76 -12.65
N PHE A 116 5.90 -13.28 -11.87
CA PHE A 116 5.62 -14.24 -10.80
C PHE A 116 4.75 -13.63 -9.70
N PHE A 117 5.05 -12.39 -9.30
CA PHE A 117 4.26 -11.65 -8.32
C PHE A 117 2.84 -11.40 -8.82
N ASP A 118 2.66 -11.00 -10.08
CA ASP A 118 1.33 -10.79 -10.66
C ASP A 118 0.51 -12.08 -10.67
N LEU A 119 1.12 -13.22 -11.01
CA LEU A 119 0.46 -14.53 -10.91
C LEU A 119 0.12 -14.89 -9.46
N LEU A 120 1.04 -14.69 -8.51
CA LEU A 120 0.79 -14.97 -7.09
C LEU A 120 -0.36 -14.14 -6.53
N LYS A 121 -0.47 -12.85 -6.90
CA LYS A 121 -1.60 -12.01 -6.48
C LYS A 121 -2.94 -12.53 -7.00
N ALA A 122 -2.95 -13.06 -8.22
CA ALA A 122 -4.16 -13.55 -8.85
C ALA A 122 -4.61 -14.92 -8.32
N VAL A 123 -3.75 -15.65 -7.60
CA VAL A 123 -4.15 -16.88 -6.90
C VAL A 123 -4.84 -16.50 -5.59
N PRO A 124 -6.17 -16.77 -5.44
CA PRO A 124 -6.86 -16.46 -4.22
C PRO A 124 -6.38 -17.36 -3.08
N ALA A 125 -6.34 -16.81 -1.87
CA ALA A 125 -5.97 -17.58 -0.69
C ALA A 125 -6.87 -18.81 -0.53
N PRO A 126 -6.35 -19.96 -0.06
CA PRO A 126 -7.17 -21.13 0.21
C PRO A 126 -8.29 -20.77 1.21
N LYS A 127 -9.52 -21.23 0.95
CA LYS A 127 -10.67 -21.04 1.85
C LYS A 127 -11.23 -22.40 2.22
N VAL A 128 -11.71 -22.53 3.46
CA VAL A 128 -12.27 -23.78 3.98
C VAL A 128 -13.63 -24.11 3.36
N GLU A 129 -14.41 -23.08 2.98
CA GLU A 129 -15.86 -23.21 2.78
C GLU A 129 -16.32 -23.43 1.34
N ASN A 130 -15.52 -23.09 0.31
CA ASN A 130 -15.91 -23.25 -1.10
C ASN A 130 -14.93 -24.16 -1.87
N ARG A 131 -15.27 -25.46 -1.93
CA ARG A 131 -14.52 -26.46 -2.71
C ARG A 131 -15.16 -26.69 -4.07
N GLU A 132 -15.18 -25.66 -4.91
CA GLU A 132 -15.52 -25.86 -6.31
C GLU A 132 -14.33 -26.52 -7.01
N LEU A 133 -14.55 -27.75 -7.50
CA LEU A 133 -13.58 -28.50 -8.28
C LEU A 133 -13.94 -28.37 -9.75
N LEU A 134 -12.95 -28.12 -10.60
CA LEU A 134 -13.15 -28.08 -12.05
C LEU A 134 -13.19 -29.49 -12.63
N PHE A 135 -12.47 -30.44 -12.02
CA PHE A 135 -12.36 -31.81 -12.49
C PHE A 135 -13.17 -32.78 -11.62
N SER A 136 -14.01 -33.58 -12.26
CA SER A 136 -14.72 -34.69 -11.60
C SER A 136 -13.76 -35.88 -11.41
N TYR A 137 -13.31 -36.10 -10.19
CA TYR A 137 -12.40 -37.20 -9.85
C TYR A 137 -13.15 -38.45 -9.37
N GLU A 138 -13.97 -39.08 -10.21
CA GLU A 138 -14.68 -40.32 -9.84
C GLU A 138 -13.76 -41.50 -9.47
N LYS A 139 -12.45 -41.41 -9.74
CA LYS A 139 -11.43 -42.44 -9.42
C LYS A 139 -10.29 -41.98 -8.49
N ALA A 140 -10.29 -40.75 -7.96
CA ALA A 140 -9.12 -40.23 -7.26
C ALA A 140 -9.32 -40.00 -5.75
N MET A 141 -9.71 -41.06 -5.03
CA MET A 141 -9.68 -41.10 -3.57
C MET A 141 -8.30 -40.73 -2.99
N SER A 142 -7.21 -40.97 -3.73
CA SER A 142 -5.84 -40.58 -3.37
C SER A 142 -5.54 -39.08 -3.50
N LEU A 143 -6.21 -38.38 -4.42
CA LEU A 143 -6.05 -36.93 -4.64
C LEU A 143 -6.74 -36.11 -3.56
N HIS A 144 -7.89 -36.55 -3.07
CA HIS A 144 -8.58 -35.91 -1.94
C HIS A 144 -7.75 -35.91 -0.65
N ASN A 145 -6.90 -36.93 -0.45
CA ASN A 145 -5.97 -36.96 0.69
C ASN A 145 -4.74 -36.04 0.48
N GLU A 146 -4.25 -35.86 -0.76
CA GLU A 146 -3.15 -34.94 -1.07
C GLU A 146 -3.58 -33.46 -1.07
N MET A 147 -4.79 -33.17 -1.57
CA MET A 147 -5.39 -31.83 -1.63
C MET A 147 -6.09 -31.46 -0.32
N CYS A 148 -5.46 -31.75 0.81
CA CYS A 148 -5.92 -31.23 2.09
C CYS A 148 -5.73 -29.70 2.13
N TYR A 149 -6.71 -28.99 2.68
CA TYR A 149 -6.62 -27.53 2.87
C TYR A 149 -5.29 -27.11 3.51
N SER A 150 -4.84 -27.83 4.55
CA SER A 150 -3.57 -27.61 5.22
C SER A 150 -2.36 -27.75 4.29
N ALA A 151 -2.34 -28.75 3.42
CA ALA A 151 -1.26 -28.95 2.45
C ALA A 151 -1.23 -27.83 1.39
N THR A 152 -2.40 -27.46 0.86
CA THR A 152 -2.52 -26.35 -0.10
C THR A 152 -2.09 -25.02 0.53
N LEU A 153 -2.47 -24.77 1.79
CA LEU A 153 -2.09 -23.58 2.53
C LEU A 153 -0.58 -23.54 2.84
N HIS A 154 -0.01 -24.69 3.16
CA HIS A 154 1.42 -24.82 3.38
C HIS A 154 2.21 -24.50 2.10
N ILE A 155 1.81 -25.07 0.95
CA ILE A 155 2.46 -24.79 -0.35
C ILE A 155 2.28 -23.31 -0.73
N PHE A 156 1.09 -22.75 -0.52
CA PHE A 156 0.83 -21.31 -0.72
C PHE A 156 1.81 -20.45 0.09
N SER A 157 1.95 -20.75 1.39
CA SER A 157 2.86 -20.04 2.29
C SER A 157 4.31 -20.18 1.83
N GLN A 158 4.74 -21.39 1.42
CA GLN A 158 6.08 -21.62 0.88
C GLN A 158 6.35 -20.84 -0.42
N CYS A 159 5.37 -20.70 -1.31
CA CYS A 159 5.52 -19.89 -2.53
C CYS A 159 5.85 -18.43 -2.19
N TRP A 160 5.12 -17.84 -1.25
CA TRP A 160 5.36 -16.48 -0.79
C TRP A 160 6.71 -16.33 -0.06
N VAL A 161 7.05 -17.26 0.83
CA VAL A 161 8.34 -17.25 1.54
C VAL A 161 9.52 -17.43 0.58
N ASN A 162 9.40 -18.30 -0.42
CA ASN A 162 10.44 -18.46 -1.44
C ASN A 162 10.52 -17.24 -2.37
N PHE A 163 9.42 -16.52 -2.57
CA PHE A 163 9.42 -15.28 -3.34
C PHE A 163 10.20 -14.16 -2.65
N ILE A 164 9.91 -13.89 -1.38
CA ILE A 164 10.54 -12.81 -0.61
C ILE A 164 12.04 -13.05 -0.33
N ARG A 165 12.52 -14.29 -0.45
CA ARG A 165 13.95 -14.63 -0.32
C ARG A 165 14.79 -14.11 -1.48
N ASN A 166 14.18 -13.81 -2.63
CA ASN A 166 14.89 -13.26 -3.77
C ASN A 166 15.16 -11.76 -3.60
N LYS A 167 16.19 -11.25 -4.28
CA LYS A 167 16.48 -9.81 -4.32
C LYS A 167 15.43 -9.11 -5.19
N LEU A 168 14.45 -8.46 -4.55
CA LEU A 168 13.38 -7.74 -5.22
C LEU A 168 13.82 -6.32 -5.63
N PRO A 169 13.47 -5.84 -6.84
CA PRO A 169 13.61 -4.43 -7.18
C PRO A 169 12.82 -3.52 -6.22
N PRO A 170 13.29 -2.29 -5.91
CA PRO A 170 12.68 -1.44 -4.88
C PRO A 170 11.18 -1.18 -5.06
N SER A 171 10.71 -0.97 -6.30
CA SER A 171 9.29 -0.76 -6.59
C SER A 171 8.44 -2.00 -6.31
N LEU A 172 8.95 -3.18 -6.70
CA LEU A 172 8.28 -4.47 -6.48
C LEU A 172 8.30 -4.85 -5.00
N HIS A 173 9.40 -4.52 -4.31
CA HIS A 173 9.55 -4.75 -2.88
C HIS A 173 8.48 -3.99 -2.09
N CYS A 174 8.32 -2.68 -2.35
CA CYS A 174 7.30 -1.87 -1.70
C CYS A 174 5.88 -2.41 -1.94
N GLU A 175 5.57 -2.74 -3.19
CA GLU A 175 4.27 -3.30 -3.56
C GLU A 175 4.01 -4.67 -2.91
N CYS A 176 5.03 -5.51 -2.84
CA CYS A 176 4.99 -6.80 -2.16
C CYS A 176 4.70 -6.66 -0.67
N LEU A 177 5.36 -5.73 0.02
CA LEU A 177 5.11 -5.47 1.45
C LEU A 177 3.65 -5.08 1.71
N LEU A 178 3.10 -4.16 0.90
CA LEU A 178 1.71 -3.74 1.02
C LEU A 178 0.74 -4.91 0.77
N TRP A 179 1.03 -5.73 -0.24
CA TRP A 179 0.20 -6.90 -0.53
C TRP A 179 0.24 -7.93 0.59
N ILE A 180 1.44 -8.18 1.15
CA ILE A 180 1.66 -9.11 2.26
C ILE A 180 0.84 -8.66 3.47
N ASP A 181 0.90 -7.38 3.80
CA ASP A 181 0.16 -6.78 4.89
C ASP A 181 -1.36 -6.94 4.75
N MET A 182 -1.92 -6.60 3.59
CA MET A 182 -3.37 -6.55 3.41
C MET A 182 -4.02 -7.92 3.16
N HIS A 183 -3.32 -8.86 2.53
CA HIS A 183 -3.95 -10.09 2.02
C HIS A 183 -3.33 -11.40 2.53
N ILE A 184 -2.06 -11.38 2.96
CA ILE A 184 -1.29 -12.63 3.15
C ILE A 184 -1.11 -12.97 4.62
N LEU A 185 -0.64 -12.02 5.45
CA LEU A 185 -0.26 -12.32 6.85
C LEU A 185 -1.39 -12.89 7.70
N ALA A 186 -2.65 -12.55 7.40
CA ALA A 186 -3.81 -13.05 8.13
C ALA A 186 -4.20 -14.50 7.75
N VAL A 187 -3.70 -15.03 6.63
CA VAL A 187 -4.15 -16.31 6.07
C VAL A 187 -3.06 -17.38 6.07
N VAL A 188 -1.78 -17.00 6.01
CA VAL A 188 -0.66 -17.96 5.91
C VAL A 188 -0.59 -18.94 7.09
N ASP A 189 -0.02 -20.11 6.80
CA ASP A 189 0.17 -21.22 7.75
C ASP A 189 1.02 -20.80 8.97
N CYS A 190 2.15 -20.12 8.71
CA CYS A 190 3.02 -19.61 9.77
C CYS A 190 3.56 -18.21 9.40
N PRO A 191 3.00 -17.13 9.98
CA PRO A 191 3.42 -15.75 9.68
C PRO A 191 4.87 -15.45 10.10
N LEU A 192 5.45 -16.23 11.03
CA LEU A 192 6.82 -16.06 11.52
C LEU A 192 7.88 -16.08 10.41
N TYR A 193 7.65 -16.82 9.32
CA TYR A 193 8.59 -16.90 8.20
C TYR A 193 8.78 -15.57 7.45
N PHE A 194 7.89 -14.60 7.64
CA PHE A 194 8.00 -13.27 7.02
C PHE A 194 8.78 -12.27 7.88
N THR A 195 9.12 -12.63 9.11
CA THR A 195 9.73 -11.73 10.10
C THR A 195 11.03 -11.12 9.61
N ASP A 196 11.99 -11.94 9.18
CA ASP A 196 13.31 -11.46 8.76
C ASP A 196 13.20 -10.51 7.56
N PHE A 197 12.29 -10.80 6.63
CA PHE A 197 12.01 -9.94 5.48
C PHE A 197 11.41 -8.60 5.92
N VAL A 198 10.40 -8.60 6.80
CA VAL A 198 9.76 -7.37 7.27
C VAL A 198 10.71 -6.52 8.11
N ILE A 199 11.49 -7.13 9.01
CA ILE A 199 12.46 -6.43 9.86
C ILE A 199 13.59 -5.82 9.00
N SER A 200 14.15 -6.59 8.06
CA SER A 200 15.18 -6.07 7.15
C SER A 200 14.64 -4.96 6.26
N SER A 201 13.41 -5.10 5.75
CA SER A 201 12.74 -4.05 4.96
C SER A 201 12.52 -2.77 5.77
N PHE A 202 12.20 -2.91 7.05
CA PHE A 202 12.05 -1.78 7.96
C PHE A 202 13.39 -1.07 8.24
N ALA A 203 14.50 -1.83 8.29
CA ALA A 203 15.83 -1.27 8.46
C ALA A 203 16.40 -0.58 7.20
N MET A 204 15.89 -0.88 6.00
CA MET A 204 16.35 -0.31 4.73
C MET A 204 16.01 1.19 4.54
N GLY A 205 15.16 1.77 5.38
CA GLY A 205 14.80 3.19 5.32
C GLY A 205 13.61 3.51 4.42
N PHE A 206 13.41 4.80 4.15
CA PHE A 206 12.24 5.30 3.41
C PHE A 206 12.36 5.02 1.90
N PRO A 207 11.29 4.60 1.20
CA PRO A 207 9.89 4.43 1.64
C PRO A 207 9.54 3.02 2.17
N LEU A 208 10.48 2.07 2.14
CA LEU A 208 10.23 0.67 2.48
C LEU A 208 9.83 0.48 3.94
N ASN A 209 10.42 1.26 4.85
CA ASN A 209 10.08 1.24 6.27
C ASN A 209 8.62 1.64 6.56
N ALA A 210 8.08 2.62 5.84
CA ALA A 210 6.67 3.02 5.94
C ALA A 210 5.73 1.92 5.42
N ALA A 211 6.10 1.24 4.33
CA ALA A 211 5.33 0.10 3.81
C ALA A 211 5.38 -1.12 4.75
N ALA A 212 6.56 -1.40 5.32
CA ALA A 212 6.78 -2.53 6.22
C ALA A 212 6.07 -2.36 7.58
N LEU A 213 5.73 -1.12 7.98
CA LEU A 213 5.08 -0.84 9.26
C LEU A 213 3.74 -1.58 9.41
N GLY A 214 2.98 -1.73 8.32
CA GLY A 214 1.73 -2.50 8.31
C GLY A 214 1.99 -3.98 8.61
N SER A 215 2.91 -4.60 7.87
CA SER A 215 3.29 -5.99 8.08
C SER A 215 3.84 -6.23 9.48
N LEU A 216 4.63 -5.28 10.00
CA LEU A 216 5.21 -5.33 11.33
C LEU A 216 4.12 -5.27 12.41
N LYS A 217 3.08 -4.44 12.23
CA LYS A 217 1.90 -4.41 13.12
C LYS A 217 1.27 -5.81 13.23
N HIS A 218 1.04 -6.50 12.12
CA HIS A 218 0.46 -7.84 12.14
C HIS A 218 1.37 -8.85 12.87
N LEU A 219 2.67 -8.81 12.62
CA LEU A 219 3.63 -9.70 13.31
C LEU A 219 3.72 -9.42 14.81
N ILE A 220 3.65 -8.15 15.23
CA ILE A 220 3.62 -7.79 16.65
C ILE A 220 2.33 -8.31 17.30
N LEU A 221 1.18 -8.11 16.66
CA LEU A 221 -0.13 -8.47 17.24
C LEU A 221 -0.40 -9.98 17.25
N ILE A 222 -0.04 -10.69 16.17
CA ILE A 222 -0.34 -12.12 16.01
C ILE A 222 0.78 -12.99 16.60
N CYS A 223 2.04 -12.63 16.33
CA CYS A 223 3.20 -13.44 16.69
C CYS A 223 3.92 -12.95 17.94
N ASN A 224 3.46 -11.87 18.60
CA ASN A 224 4.07 -11.29 19.80
C ASN A 224 5.57 -10.97 19.63
N ILE A 225 5.98 -10.55 18.43
CA ILE A 225 7.36 -10.15 18.16
C ILE A 225 7.61 -8.75 18.70
N SER A 226 8.73 -8.54 19.38
CA SER A 226 9.15 -7.22 19.84
C SER A 226 10.16 -6.60 18.87
N TYR A 227 9.85 -5.42 18.32
CA TYR A 227 10.83 -4.59 17.61
C TYR A 227 11.42 -3.54 18.56
N PRO A 228 12.75 -3.48 18.73
CA PRO A 228 13.38 -2.55 19.66
C PRO A 228 13.16 -1.09 19.23
N LYS A 229 12.76 -0.22 20.16
CA LYS A 229 12.54 1.22 19.92
C LYS A 229 11.58 1.51 18.73
N LEU A 230 10.56 0.66 18.55
CA LEU A 230 9.56 0.81 17.49
C LEU A 230 8.99 2.23 17.39
N TYR A 231 8.54 2.80 18.52
CA TYR A 231 7.93 4.12 18.53
C TYR A 231 8.90 5.24 18.17
N THR A 232 10.18 5.13 18.52
CA THR A 232 11.21 6.07 18.07
C THR A 232 11.38 5.99 16.56
N ALA A 233 11.43 4.78 15.99
CA ALA A 233 11.51 4.60 14.55
C ALA A 233 10.27 5.17 13.84
N MET A 234 9.07 4.86 14.34
CA MET A 234 7.80 5.42 13.82
C MET A 234 7.75 6.95 13.89
N TYR A 235 8.24 7.53 14.98
CA TYR A 235 8.32 8.99 15.13
C TYR A 235 9.22 9.61 14.05
N ASN A 236 10.29 8.92 13.68
CA ASN A 236 11.21 9.34 12.63
C ASN A 236 10.67 9.11 11.21
N LEU A 237 9.63 8.26 11.04
CA LEU A 237 8.93 8.11 9.76
C LEU A 237 8.04 9.32 9.44
N LEU A 238 7.62 10.09 10.44
CA LEU A 238 6.76 11.26 10.28
C LEU A 238 7.57 12.43 9.72
N GLN A 239 7.85 12.40 8.42
CA GLN A 239 8.54 13.45 7.68
C GLN A 239 7.66 13.94 6.50
N PRO A 240 7.92 15.11 5.91
CA PRO A 240 7.10 15.64 4.80
C PRO A 240 6.96 14.69 3.60
N GLU A 241 7.91 13.76 3.42
CA GLU A 241 7.93 12.76 2.36
C GLU A 241 6.74 11.80 2.43
N ILE A 242 6.10 11.62 3.59
CA ILE A 242 4.92 10.75 3.75
C ILE A 242 3.77 11.17 2.82
N PHE A 243 3.66 12.46 2.51
CA PHE A 243 2.61 13.00 1.65
C PHE A 243 2.75 12.55 0.19
N LYS A 244 3.98 12.20 -0.23
CA LYS A 244 4.29 11.75 -1.59
C LYS A 244 4.04 10.25 -1.78
N LEU A 245 3.79 9.51 -0.70
CA LEU A 245 3.52 8.07 -0.77
C LEU A 245 2.18 7.80 -1.45
N SER A 246 2.18 6.85 -2.39
CA SER A 246 0.95 6.34 -3.02
C SER A 246 0.03 5.66 -2.02
N PHE A 247 0.60 5.03 -0.99
CA PHE A 247 -0.10 4.28 0.06
C PHE A 247 -0.25 5.06 1.38
N ARG A 248 -0.17 6.39 1.35
CA ARG A 248 -0.24 7.25 2.57
C ARG A 248 -1.48 7.00 3.44
N LEU A 249 -2.64 6.73 2.83
CA LEU A 249 -3.90 6.49 3.55
C LEU A 249 -3.82 5.22 4.40
N HIS A 250 -3.24 4.16 3.81
CA HIS A 250 -2.96 2.92 4.51
C HIS A 250 -1.97 3.13 5.66
N PHE A 251 -0.90 3.89 5.42
CA PHE A 251 0.05 4.27 6.46
C PHE A 251 -0.61 5.01 7.63
N TYR A 252 -1.51 5.98 7.37
CA TYR A 252 -2.27 6.68 8.41
C TYR A 252 -3.16 5.75 9.24
N SER A 253 -3.82 4.79 8.59
CA SER A 253 -4.63 3.77 9.27
C SER A 253 -3.78 2.86 10.17
N VAL A 254 -2.62 2.43 9.68
CA VAL A 254 -1.67 1.64 10.47
C VAL A 254 -1.16 2.45 11.67
N LEU A 255 -0.80 3.72 11.46
CA LEU A 255 -0.34 4.63 12.51
C LEU A 255 -1.40 4.80 13.61
N ASP A 256 -2.66 5.03 13.24
CA ASP A 256 -3.76 5.14 14.20
C ASP A 256 -3.91 3.85 15.01
N THR A 257 -3.75 2.67 14.39
CA THR A 257 -3.85 1.39 15.10
C THR A 257 -2.82 1.28 16.23
N PHE A 258 -1.58 1.74 16.03
CA PHE A 258 -0.56 1.76 17.10
C PHE A 258 -0.92 2.71 18.24
N MET A 259 -1.63 3.80 17.94
CA MET A 259 -2.08 4.79 18.92
C MET A 259 -3.33 4.36 19.70
N HIS A 260 -3.91 3.20 19.40
CA HIS A 260 -4.95 2.56 20.23
C HIS A 260 -4.39 1.84 21.45
N SER A 261 -3.07 1.63 21.53
CA SER A 261 -2.45 1.00 22.70
C SER A 261 -2.70 1.81 23.97
N THR A 262 -3.15 1.16 25.04
CA THR A 262 -3.47 1.77 26.34
C THR A 262 -2.23 2.06 27.20
N HIS A 263 -1.11 1.41 26.91
CA HIS A 263 0.12 1.50 27.71
C HIS A 263 1.12 2.55 27.16
N LEU A 264 0.65 3.50 26.36
CA LEU A 264 1.49 4.55 25.81
C LEU A 264 1.72 5.64 26.86
N PRO A 265 2.98 6.02 27.14
CA PRO A 265 3.25 7.14 28.04
C PRO A 265 2.85 8.47 27.40
N THR A 266 2.36 9.40 28.21
CA THR A 266 1.82 10.69 27.75
C THR A 266 2.81 11.50 26.92
N TYR A 267 4.09 11.53 27.29
CA TYR A 267 5.13 12.24 26.52
C TYR A 267 5.23 11.76 25.08
N LEU A 268 5.02 10.46 24.85
CA LEU A 268 5.17 9.84 23.54
C LEU A 268 4.01 10.28 22.66
N VAL A 269 2.79 10.12 23.16
CA VAL A 269 1.58 10.53 22.43
C VAL A 269 1.61 12.03 22.16
N ALA A 270 2.03 12.84 23.12
CA ALA A 270 2.20 14.28 22.95
C ALA A 270 3.21 14.63 21.84
N ALA A 271 4.36 13.94 21.80
CA ALA A 271 5.36 14.13 20.74
C ALA A 271 4.79 13.80 19.35
N PHE A 272 4.07 12.68 19.22
CA PHE A 272 3.42 12.28 17.97
C PHE A 272 2.36 13.31 17.52
N ILE A 273 1.49 13.75 18.44
CA ILE A 273 0.45 14.75 18.16
C ILE A 273 1.08 16.06 17.68
N LYS A 274 2.10 16.55 18.39
CA LYS A 274 2.78 17.81 18.06
C LYS A 274 3.53 17.71 16.72
N LYS A 275 4.21 16.61 16.45
CA LYS A 275 4.89 16.38 15.16
C LYS A 275 3.90 16.34 13.99
N LEU A 276 2.79 15.61 14.14
CA LEU A 276 1.72 15.61 13.14
C LEU A 276 1.12 17.00 12.94
N SER A 277 0.93 17.76 14.01
CA SER A 277 0.40 19.13 13.93
C SER A 277 1.32 20.05 13.13
N ARG A 278 2.65 19.95 13.32
CA ARG A 278 3.63 20.66 12.50
C ARG A 278 3.61 20.20 11.04
N LEU A 279 3.48 18.90 10.78
CA LEU A 279 3.38 18.37 9.42
C LEU A 279 2.09 18.80 8.71
N SER A 280 0.98 18.95 9.43
CA SER A 280 -0.31 19.41 8.87
C SER A 280 -0.20 20.79 8.21
N LEU A 281 0.71 21.67 8.65
CA LEU A 281 0.94 22.98 8.01
C LEU A 281 1.48 22.87 6.57
N ARG A 282 2.16 21.78 6.25
CA ARG A 282 2.73 21.50 4.92
C ARG A 282 1.96 20.42 4.17
N ALA A 283 0.90 19.88 4.78
CA ALA A 283 0.16 18.76 4.22
C ALA A 283 -0.69 19.23 3.02
N PRO A 284 -0.82 18.40 1.97
CA PRO A 284 -1.84 18.62 0.96
C PRO A 284 -3.24 18.51 1.59
N LEU A 285 -4.23 19.18 0.99
CA LEU A 285 -5.61 19.27 1.46
C LEU A 285 -6.16 17.93 2.00
N ASP A 286 -6.00 16.86 1.21
CA ASP A 286 -6.44 15.51 1.53
C ASP A 286 -5.83 14.98 2.84
N SER A 287 -4.50 15.05 2.96
CA SER A 287 -3.81 14.60 4.17
C SER A 287 -4.11 15.52 5.35
N CYS A 288 -4.25 16.83 5.14
CA CYS A 288 -4.55 17.78 6.21
C CYS A 288 -5.86 17.44 6.93
N ILE A 289 -6.94 17.14 6.19
CA ILE A 289 -8.23 16.76 6.76
C ILE A 289 -8.10 15.48 7.62
N ILE A 290 -7.41 14.47 7.10
CA ILE A 290 -7.21 13.20 7.80
C ILE A 290 -6.35 13.38 9.06
N LEU A 291 -5.24 14.12 8.95
CA LEU A 291 -4.35 14.40 10.09
C LEU A 291 -5.07 15.16 11.19
N LEU A 292 -5.91 16.15 10.85
CA LEU A 292 -6.75 16.86 11.83
C LEU A 292 -7.72 15.91 12.54
N GLY A 293 -8.35 15.01 11.78
CA GLY A 293 -9.22 13.97 12.33
C GLY A 293 -8.48 13.02 13.29
N LEU A 294 -7.28 12.57 12.91
CA LEU A 294 -6.43 11.73 13.74
C LEU A 294 -6.01 12.43 15.02
N ILE A 295 -5.50 13.66 14.92
CA ILE A 295 -5.07 14.45 16.09
C ILE A 295 -6.23 14.63 17.07
N ARG A 296 -7.42 15.00 16.56
CA ARG A 296 -8.62 15.12 17.40
C ARG A 296 -8.96 13.80 18.10
N ASN A 297 -9.00 12.70 17.36
CA ASN A 297 -9.34 11.39 17.94
C ASN A 297 -8.28 10.92 18.95
N TRP A 298 -7.00 11.21 18.72
CA TRP A 298 -5.93 10.91 19.67
C TRP A 298 -6.03 11.72 20.95
N LEU A 299 -6.44 13.00 20.88
CA LEU A 299 -6.71 13.83 22.06
C LEU A 299 -7.94 13.37 22.86
N ILE A 300 -8.96 12.82 22.18
CA ILE A 300 -10.13 12.21 22.83
C ILE A 300 -9.72 10.90 23.52
N ARG A 301 -8.93 10.06 22.84
CA ARG A 301 -8.46 8.76 23.35
C ARG A 301 -7.47 8.89 24.51
N HIS A 302 -6.60 9.90 24.44
CA HIS A 302 -5.56 10.16 25.44
C HIS A 302 -5.81 11.51 26.12
N PRO A 303 -6.76 11.59 27.07
CA PRO A 303 -7.15 12.85 27.70
C PRO A 303 -5.99 13.53 28.43
N ALA A 304 -5.01 12.76 28.90
CA ALA A 304 -3.77 13.28 29.47
C ALA A 304 -2.95 14.16 28.50
N CYS A 305 -3.21 14.15 27.19
CA CYS A 305 -2.55 15.02 26.21
C CYS A 305 -3.36 16.30 25.89
N GLN A 306 -4.55 16.47 26.45
CA GLN A 306 -5.40 17.64 26.18
C GLN A 306 -4.80 18.95 26.70
N PHE A 307 -3.80 18.89 27.59
CA PHE A 307 -3.00 20.05 27.99
C PHE A 307 -2.34 20.75 26.78
N LEU A 308 -2.11 20.03 25.66
CA LEU A 308 -1.54 20.63 24.44
C LEU A 308 -2.49 21.64 23.78
N VAL A 309 -3.79 21.48 24.01
CA VAL A 309 -4.84 22.39 23.51
C VAL A 309 -5.00 23.57 24.46
N ASN A 310 -5.12 23.30 25.76
CA ASN A 310 -5.33 24.34 26.76
C ASN A 310 -4.67 23.98 28.10
N ARG A 311 -3.91 24.91 28.68
CA ARG A 311 -3.37 24.83 30.05
C ARG A 311 -3.85 26.03 30.83
N GLN A 312 -4.24 25.81 32.08
CA GLN A 312 -4.65 26.87 33.01
C GLN A 312 -3.49 27.40 33.85
N ASP A 313 -2.24 27.00 33.57
CA ASP A 313 -1.08 27.42 34.33
C ASP A 313 -0.72 28.89 34.02
N GLU A 314 -1.20 29.80 34.88
CA GLU A 314 -0.92 31.25 34.82
C GLU A 314 0.59 31.59 34.91
N GLN A 315 1.41 30.66 35.38
CA GLN A 315 2.86 30.83 35.55
C GLN A 315 3.68 30.53 34.29
N LEU A 316 3.11 29.90 33.26
CA LEU A 316 3.81 29.56 32.02
C LEU A 316 3.86 30.78 31.07
N GLN A 317 4.81 31.68 31.29
CA GLN A 317 5.17 32.70 30.29
C GLN A 317 6.01 32.09 29.17
N ILE A 318 5.38 31.40 28.23
CA ILE A 318 6.07 30.85 27.06
C ILE A 318 6.40 31.99 26.08
N LYS A 319 7.67 32.38 26.02
CA LYS A 319 8.17 33.35 25.03
C LYS A 319 8.43 32.69 23.67
N ASN A 320 8.95 31.46 23.66
CA ASN A 320 9.27 30.68 22.47
C ASN A 320 8.79 29.24 22.66
N ASP A 321 8.31 28.61 21.57
CA ASP A 321 7.92 27.20 21.56
C ASP A 321 9.15 26.31 21.87
N PRO A 322 9.15 25.52 22.97
CA PRO A 322 10.29 24.67 23.33
C PRO A 322 10.40 23.40 22.46
N TYR A 323 9.38 23.09 21.65
CA TYR A 323 9.35 21.86 20.85
C TYR A 323 10.41 21.85 19.73
N ASN A 324 11.26 20.83 19.73
CA ASN A 324 12.24 20.57 18.68
C ASN A 324 11.71 19.53 17.67
N MET A 325 11.56 19.95 16.41
CA MET A 325 11.03 19.09 15.35
C MET A 325 12.08 18.11 14.80
N ASP A 326 13.35 18.50 14.83
CA ASP A 326 14.47 17.73 14.27
C ASP A 326 15.00 16.65 15.24
N GLU A 327 14.54 16.68 16.49
CA GLU A 327 14.86 15.66 17.47
C GLU A 327 14.34 14.29 17.04
N LEU A 328 15.17 13.25 17.17
CA LEU A 328 14.82 11.89 16.76
C LEU A 328 14.21 11.08 17.91
N ASN A 329 14.53 11.45 19.16
CA ASN A 329 13.95 10.81 20.33
C ASN A 329 12.69 11.56 20.78
N PRO A 330 11.49 10.96 20.72
CA PRO A 330 10.26 11.64 21.12
C PRO A 330 10.29 12.12 22.58
N GLN A 331 11.04 11.45 23.47
CA GLN A 331 11.22 11.87 24.86
C GLN A 331 11.92 13.23 25.00
N LEU A 332 12.86 13.54 24.11
CA LEU A 332 13.70 14.75 24.17
C LEU A 332 13.16 15.89 23.30
N SER A 333 12.02 15.67 22.62
CA SER A 333 11.43 16.65 21.71
C SER A 333 10.80 17.85 22.41
N ASN A 334 10.66 17.83 23.75
CA ASN A 334 10.00 18.86 24.57
C ASN A 334 8.54 19.14 24.18
N ALA A 335 7.86 18.18 23.54
CA ALA A 335 6.44 18.33 23.17
C ALA A 335 5.52 18.53 24.38
N MET A 336 5.87 17.98 25.54
CA MET A 336 5.12 18.13 26.80
C MET A 336 5.08 19.57 27.32
N GLU A 337 5.93 20.47 26.84
CA GLU A 337 5.99 21.88 27.25
C GLU A 337 5.45 22.83 26.17
N SER A 338 4.95 22.28 25.06
CA SER A 338 4.43 23.03 23.92
C SER A 338 2.89 23.10 23.89
N PHE A 339 2.36 23.92 22.97
CA PHE A 339 0.95 23.98 22.59
C PHE A 339 0.73 23.63 21.10
N LEU A 340 -0.53 23.45 20.67
CA LEU A 340 -0.92 23.17 19.28
C LEU A 340 -1.29 24.43 18.47
N TRP A 341 -0.39 25.42 18.43
CA TRP A 341 -0.62 26.64 17.64
C TRP A 341 -0.82 26.35 16.16
N GLU A 342 -0.22 25.28 15.64
CA GLU A 342 -0.36 24.91 14.23
C GLU A 342 -1.82 24.63 13.84
N ILE A 343 -2.55 23.95 14.71
CA ILE A 343 -3.97 23.66 14.48
C ILE A 343 -4.80 24.94 14.61
N LYS A 344 -4.45 25.82 15.55
CA LYS A 344 -5.08 27.15 15.67
C LYS A 344 -4.87 27.97 14.39
N THR A 345 -3.70 27.92 13.77
CA THR A 345 -3.43 28.57 12.47
C THR A 345 -4.26 27.96 11.34
N LEU A 346 -4.44 26.63 11.31
CA LEU A 346 -5.25 25.94 10.31
C LEU A 346 -6.75 26.28 10.35
N LYS A 347 -7.23 26.96 11.39
CA LYS A 347 -8.58 27.54 11.40
C LYS A 347 -8.79 28.59 10.31
N ASN A 348 -7.74 29.28 9.89
CA ASN A 348 -7.78 30.30 8.84
C ASN A 348 -7.34 29.72 7.49
N HIS A 349 -7.53 28.43 7.27
CA HIS A 349 -7.16 27.77 6.03
C HIS A 349 -8.12 28.17 4.90
N TYR A 350 -7.61 28.28 3.66
CA TYR A 350 -8.41 28.68 2.49
C TYR A 350 -9.61 27.76 2.21
N ASN A 351 -9.53 26.50 2.67
CA ASN A 351 -10.59 25.52 2.55
C ASN A 351 -11.42 25.45 3.83
N GLU A 352 -12.72 25.69 3.70
CA GLU A 352 -13.69 25.69 4.81
C GLU A 352 -13.75 24.35 5.57
N GLU A 353 -13.61 23.20 4.89
CA GLU A 353 -13.66 21.90 5.56
C GLU A 353 -12.46 21.71 6.50
N VAL A 354 -11.27 22.16 6.09
CA VAL A 354 -10.07 22.15 6.95
C VAL A 354 -10.26 23.11 8.13
N ALA A 355 -10.72 24.33 7.88
CA ALA A 355 -11.00 25.32 8.91
C ALA A 355 -11.99 24.80 9.96
N ASN A 356 -13.10 24.19 9.50
CA ASN A 356 -14.11 23.57 10.35
C ASN A 356 -13.54 22.39 11.16
N MET A 357 -12.71 21.55 10.54
CA MET A 357 -12.06 20.43 11.25
C MET A 357 -11.03 20.91 12.27
N ALA A 358 -10.40 22.07 12.10
CA ALA A 358 -9.46 22.64 13.07
C ALA A 358 -10.15 23.30 14.29
N ASN A 359 -11.46 23.55 14.23
CA ASN A 359 -12.20 24.25 15.30
C ASN A 359 -12.24 23.51 16.64
N PHE A 360 -11.93 22.20 16.68
CA PHE A 360 -11.94 21.43 17.94
C PHE A 360 -10.98 21.98 18.99
N VAL A 361 -9.96 22.76 18.60
CA VAL A 361 -8.99 23.36 19.54
C VAL A 361 -9.61 24.42 20.44
N ASP A 362 -10.69 25.08 20.00
CA ASP A 362 -11.37 26.11 20.78
C ASP A 362 -12.62 25.60 21.50
N GLN A 363 -12.97 24.33 21.29
CA GLN A 363 -14.18 23.71 21.79
C GLN A 363 -13.83 22.58 22.75
N LEU A 364 -14.78 22.25 23.64
CA LEU A 364 -14.66 21.04 24.44
C LEU A 364 -14.73 19.82 23.53
N LEU A 365 -13.75 18.92 23.66
CA LEU A 365 -13.72 17.68 22.91
C LEU A 365 -14.90 16.79 23.31
N PRO A 366 -15.53 16.09 22.34
CA PRO A 366 -16.62 15.17 22.66
C PRO A 366 -16.10 13.96 23.45
N SER A 367 -16.98 13.33 24.23
CA SER A 367 -16.63 12.13 25.02
C SER A 367 -16.38 10.88 24.17
N LYS A 368 -16.78 10.88 22.90
CA LYS A 368 -16.62 9.75 21.97
C LYS A 368 -15.90 10.20 20.72
N GLU A 369 -15.10 9.29 20.18
CA GLU A 369 -14.38 9.50 18.92
C GLU A 369 -15.35 9.72 17.75
N VAL A 370 -14.94 10.56 16.82
CA VAL A 370 -15.68 10.82 15.59
C VAL A 370 -15.18 9.87 14.51
N PRO A 371 -16.06 9.12 13.82
CA PRO A 371 -15.64 8.19 12.79
C PRO A 371 -14.87 8.94 11.68
N LEU A 372 -13.66 8.47 11.40
CA LEU A 372 -12.78 9.05 10.38
C LEU A 372 -12.74 8.13 9.16
N LYS A 373 -13.07 8.67 7.98
CA LYS A 373 -12.94 7.96 6.72
C LYS A 373 -11.55 8.18 6.14
N MET A 374 -10.81 7.09 5.92
CA MET A 374 -9.47 7.10 5.32
C MET A 374 -9.57 7.07 3.78
N GLU A 375 -10.21 8.10 3.22
CA GLU A 375 -10.49 8.22 1.78
C GLU A 375 -9.93 9.54 1.24
N SER A 376 -9.58 9.57 -0.05
CA SER A 376 -9.15 10.80 -0.70
C SER A 376 -10.27 11.84 -0.68
N ALA A 377 -10.01 12.98 -0.04
CA ALA A 377 -10.95 14.07 0.07
C ALA A 377 -10.92 15.03 -1.13
N VAL A 378 -9.95 14.92 -2.05
CA VAL A 378 -9.77 15.92 -3.14
C VAL A 378 -11.01 16.01 -4.03
N GLU A 379 -11.45 14.89 -4.59
CA GLU A 379 -12.62 14.85 -5.48
C GLU A 379 -13.90 15.22 -4.72
N ARG A 380 -14.05 14.73 -3.48
CA ARG A 380 -15.21 15.04 -2.64
C ARG A 380 -15.32 16.52 -2.36
N VAL A 381 -14.21 17.17 -1.97
CA VAL A 381 -14.17 18.61 -1.68
C VAL A 381 -14.42 19.42 -2.95
N PHE A 382 -13.80 19.02 -4.07
CA PHE A 382 -14.02 19.66 -5.36
C PHE A 382 -15.47 19.54 -5.83
N ASN A 383 -16.04 18.34 -5.82
CA ASN A 383 -17.43 18.11 -6.23
C ASN A 383 -18.42 18.85 -5.30
N LYS A 384 -18.15 18.88 -3.99
CA LYS A 384 -18.97 19.66 -3.05
C LYS A 384 -18.91 21.16 -3.35
N SER A 385 -17.76 21.69 -3.79
CA SER A 385 -17.66 23.10 -4.20
C SER A 385 -18.45 23.41 -5.47
N LEU A 386 -18.56 22.46 -6.41
CA LEU A 386 -19.41 22.60 -7.60
C LEU A 386 -20.91 22.59 -7.26
N LEU A 387 -21.31 21.74 -6.32
CA LEU A 387 -22.71 21.57 -5.92
C LEU A 387 -23.24 22.70 -5.02
N ARG A 388 -22.37 23.52 -4.44
CA ARG A 388 -22.72 24.66 -3.55
C ARG A 388 -23.10 25.94 -4.31
N PHE A 389 -23.38 25.86 -5.62
CA PHE A 389 -23.80 27.01 -6.41
C PHE A 389 -25.26 27.39 -6.08
N ASP A 390 -25.46 28.09 -4.96
CA ASP A 390 -26.77 28.60 -4.53
C ASP A 390 -27.09 30.01 -5.09
N GLY A 391 -26.33 30.50 -6.07
CA GLY A 391 -26.66 31.73 -6.82
C GLY A 391 -26.29 33.05 -6.14
N ASP A 392 -25.81 33.03 -4.90
CA ASP A 392 -25.26 34.21 -4.22
C ASP A 392 -23.88 34.56 -4.79
N LEU A 393 -23.89 35.40 -5.82
CA LEU A 393 -22.68 35.90 -6.48
C LEU A 393 -22.18 37.15 -5.74
N ALA A 394 -21.11 36.98 -4.96
CA ALA A 394 -20.38 38.13 -4.42
C ALA A 394 -19.48 38.72 -5.51
N ALA A 395 -19.70 39.99 -5.86
CA ALA A 395 -18.84 40.76 -6.76
C ALA A 395 -17.88 41.64 -5.94
N VAL A 396 -16.66 41.81 -6.43
CA VAL A 396 -15.71 42.80 -5.87
C VAL A 396 -16.14 44.18 -6.35
N CYS A 397 -16.56 45.05 -5.42
CA CYS A 397 -17.08 46.39 -5.75
C CYS A 397 -15.99 47.38 -6.21
N ASP A 398 -14.74 47.17 -5.81
CA ASP A 398 -13.60 48.03 -6.15
C ASP A 398 -12.53 47.23 -6.93
N PRO A 399 -12.76 46.91 -8.22
CA PRO A 399 -11.77 46.24 -9.04
C PRO A 399 -10.60 47.19 -9.33
N PRO A 400 -9.33 46.74 -9.24
CA PRO A 400 -8.18 47.58 -9.57
C PRO A 400 -8.17 47.93 -11.06
N GLU A 401 -7.94 49.21 -11.38
CA GLU A 401 -7.97 49.73 -12.76
C GLU A 401 -6.86 49.15 -13.65
N GLU A 402 -5.75 48.68 -13.06
CA GLU A 402 -4.59 48.17 -13.79
C GLU A 402 -4.18 46.74 -13.36
N LEU A 403 -5.04 45.74 -13.63
CA LEU A 403 -4.76 44.33 -13.31
C LEU A 403 -3.52 43.73 -14.00
N PHE A 404 -3.07 44.29 -15.12
CA PHE A 404 -2.00 43.74 -15.98
C PHE A 404 -0.89 44.74 -16.33
N SER A 405 -0.78 45.88 -15.63
CA SER A 405 0.25 46.90 -15.95
C SER A 405 1.65 46.53 -15.45
N LEU A 406 1.76 45.57 -14.53
CA LEU A 406 3.04 44.97 -14.13
C LEU A 406 3.52 43.99 -15.20
N LYS A 407 4.29 44.49 -16.17
CA LYS A 407 5.27 43.67 -16.88
C LYS A 407 6.34 43.25 -15.87
N ILE A 408 6.22 42.03 -15.33
CA ILE A 408 7.28 41.38 -14.54
C ILE A 408 8.47 41.10 -15.45
#